data_AF-A0A7S0ILY0-F1
#
_entry.id   AF-A0A7S0ILY0-F1
#
_cell.length_a   1.000
_cell.length_b   1.000
_cell.length_c   1.000
_cell.angle_alpha   90.00
_cell.angle_beta   90.00
_cell.angle_gamma   90.00
#
_symmetry.space_group_name_H-M   'P 1'
#
loop_
_entity.id
_entity.type
_entity.pdbx_description
1 polymer ?
#
loop_
_entity_poly.entity_id
_entity_poly.type
_entity_poly.pdbx_seq_one_letter_code
_entity_poly.pdbx_strand_id
1 'polypeptide(L)'
;GHITIAGGSGDYVDVESVRFTDNKIGMNTGNADLITLVNAKMSLAGALDLTVEDATITHTGSSGTPTLTISSTDGPVSLASSAAYVDVESVRFTGDQIGLSGDTAILQLTTSASVGNVAIDGTVTMIDDTTSLTHTGTTSLAISSTNGHIT
;
A
#
# COMPACT_ATOMS: atom_id res chain seq x y z
N GLY A 1 -16.24 -7.16 42.10
CA GLY A 1 -17.59 -6.95 41.58
C GLY A 1 -17.50 -6.08 40.36
N HIS A 2 -18.38 -6.25 39.39
CA HIS A 2 -18.48 -5.32 38.26
C HIS A 2 -19.49 -4.23 38.59
N ILE A 3 -19.27 -3.03 38.06
CA ILE A 3 -20.25 -1.94 38.06
C ILE A 3 -20.94 -1.98 36.70
N THR A 4 -22.27 -2.06 36.69
CA THR A 4 -23.07 -1.95 35.47
C THR A 4 -23.65 -0.56 35.38
N ILE A 5 -23.42 0.14 34.27
CA ILE A 5 -23.99 1.45 33.96
C ILE A 5 -24.70 1.31 32.61
N ALA A 6 -25.99 1.66 32.55
CA ALA A 6 -26.81 1.53 31.34
C ALA A 6 -27.64 2.79 31.13
N GLY A 7 -27.71 3.28 29.87
CA GLY A 7 -28.47 4.48 29.51
C GLY A 7 -29.99 4.28 29.49
N GLY A 8 -30.47 3.03 29.40
CA GLY A 8 -31.86 2.70 29.12
C GLY A 8 -32.00 1.99 27.77
N SER A 9 -33.23 1.66 27.35
CA SER A 9 -33.47 1.02 26.05
C SER A 9 -33.46 2.08 24.95
N GLY A 10 -32.43 2.10 24.11
CA GLY A 10 -32.28 3.06 23.01
C GLY A 10 -31.62 4.39 23.42
N ASP A 11 -31.15 4.48 24.66
CA ASP A 11 -30.49 5.65 25.22
C ASP A 11 -28.97 5.45 25.35
N TYR A 12 -28.24 6.56 25.48
CA TYR A 12 -26.78 6.57 25.62
C TYR A 12 -26.36 6.95 27.04
N VAL A 13 -25.19 6.48 27.47
CA VAL A 13 -24.51 7.05 28.63
C VAL A 13 -23.58 8.14 28.11
N ASP A 14 -23.89 9.40 28.40
CA ASP A 14 -23.00 10.51 28.12
C ASP A 14 -21.94 10.63 29.21
N VAL A 15 -20.67 10.70 28.82
CA VAL A 15 -19.53 10.74 29.72
C VAL A 15 -18.50 11.73 29.20
N GLU A 16 -18.17 12.71 30.03
CA GLU A 16 -17.22 13.77 29.63
C GLU A 16 -15.79 13.23 29.47
N SER A 17 -15.38 12.31 30.35
CA SER A 17 -14.02 11.77 30.33
C SER A 17 -14.01 10.33 30.79
N VAL A 18 -13.47 9.46 29.93
CA VAL A 18 -13.28 8.05 30.22
C VAL A 18 -11.80 7.81 30.51
N ARG A 19 -11.50 7.15 31.62
CA ARG A 19 -10.15 6.73 32.01
C ARG A 19 -10.17 5.26 32.33
N PHE A 20 -9.37 4.49 31.59
CA PHE A 20 -9.19 3.07 31.85
C PHE A 20 -7.96 2.86 32.72
N THR A 21 -8.08 2.03 33.76
CA THR A 21 -6.94 1.58 34.57
C THR A 21 -6.26 0.36 33.96
N ASP A 22 -7.06 -0.49 33.30
CA ASP A 22 -6.57 -1.51 32.39
C ASP A 22 -6.48 -0.94 30.98
N ASN A 23 -5.77 -1.65 30.10
CA ASN A 23 -5.41 -1.12 28.80
C ASN A 23 -6.15 -1.81 27.64
N LYS A 24 -7.24 -2.53 27.91
CA LYS A 24 -7.94 -3.37 26.92
C LYS A 24 -9.40 -2.95 26.78
N ILE A 25 -9.87 -2.90 25.54
CA ILE A 25 -11.27 -2.68 25.16
C ILE A 25 -11.65 -3.81 24.20
N GLY A 26 -12.70 -4.57 24.51
CA GLY A 26 -13.09 -5.75 23.73
C GLY A 26 -14.50 -6.23 24.03
N MET A 27 -14.91 -7.31 23.37
CA MET A 27 -16.21 -7.93 23.60
C MET A 27 -16.18 -8.81 24.84
N ASN A 28 -17.26 -8.79 25.62
CA ASN A 28 -17.42 -9.65 26.80
C ASN A 28 -17.53 -11.15 26.45
N THR A 29 -17.88 -11.48 25.20
CA THR A 29 -17.96 -12.86 24.70
C THR A 29 -16.86 -13.12 23.68
N GLY A 30 -16.07 -14.17 23.88
CA GLY A 30 -15.02 -14.59 22.94
C GLY A 30 -13.61 -14.05 23.24
N ASN A 31 -13.42 -13.34 24.37
CA ASN A 31 -12.12 -12.97 24.95
C ASN A 31 -11.13 -12.24 24.01
N ALA A 32 -11.59 -11.65 22.91
CA ALA A 32 -10.74 -10.87 22.03
C ALA A 32 -10.73 -9.41 22.50
N ASP A 33 -9.60 -8.99 23.05
CA ASP A 33 -9.29 -7.57 23.23
C ASP A 33 -9.12 -6.96 21.84
N LEU A 34 -10.12 -6.22 21.37
CA LEU A 34 -10.09 -5.62 20.03
C LEU A 34 -9.07 -4.50 19.97
N ILE A 35 -9.06 -3.65 21.00
CA ILE A 35 -8.14 -2.52 21.13
C ILE A 35 -7.32 -2.69 22.40
N THR A 36 -6.00 -2.54 22.28
CA THR A 36 -5.10 -2.39 23.42
C THR A 36 -4.45 -1.00 23.38
N LEU A 37 -4.64 -0.22 24.44
CA LEU A 37 -3.92 1.01 24.67
C LEU A 37 -2.49 0.66 25.11
N VAL A 38 -1.50 1.24 24.45
CA VAL A 38 -0.09 1.07 24.81
C VAL A 38 0.57 2.44 24.89
N ASN A 39 1.81 2.51 25.36
CA ASN A 39 2.49 3.79 25.52
C ASN A 39 2.54 4.56 24.19
N ALA A 40 1.84 5.70 24.15
CA ALA A 40 1.70 6.59 22.99
C ALA A 40 1.18 5.93 21.69
N LYS A 41 0.52 4.76 21.77
CA LYS A 41 -0.06 4.08 20.60
C LYS A 41 -1.34 3.31 20.96
N MET A 42 -2.03 2.86 19.92
CA MET A 42 -3.13 1.91 19.99
C MET A 42 -2.77 0.69 19.14
N SER A 43 -3.06 -0.51 19.63
CA SER A 43 -3.03 -1.75 18.84
C SER A 43 -4.45 -2.21 18.59
N LEU A 44 -4.77 -2.51 17.33
CA LEU A 44 -6.03 -3.12 16.89
C LEU A 44 -5.75 -4.58 16.52
N ALA A 45 -6.37 -5.52 17.22
CA ALA A 45 -6.22 -6.96 16.95
C ALA A 45 -7.19 -7.46 15.86
N GLY A 46 -8.29 -6.74 15.63
CA GLY A 46 -9.29 -7.04 14.61
C GLY A 46 -9.04 -6.33 13.27
N ALA A 47 -10.03 -6.42 12.37
CA ALA A 47 -10.05 -5.61 11.15
C ALA A 47 -10.56 -4.19 11.44
N LEU A 48 -10.10 -3.22 10.64
CA LEU A 48 -10.70 -1.89 10.55
C LEU A 48 -11.63 -1.86 9.34
N ASP A 49 -12.93 -1.65 9.57
CA ASP A 49 -13.94 -1.50 8.53
C ASP A 49 -14.37 -0.03 8.43
N LEU A 50 -14.41 0.49 7.21
CA LEU A 50 -14.64 1.91 6.88
C LEU A 50 -15.78 1.99 5.86
N THR A 51 -17.02 2.02 6.34
CA THR A 51 -18.21 1.73 5.52
C THR A 51 -18.94 2.95 4.97
N VAL A 52 -18.49 4.16 5.30
CA VAL A 52 -19.09 5.40 4.80
C VAL A 52 -18.45 5.79 3.47
N GLU A 53 -19.20 6.46 2.60
CA GLU A 53 -18.83 6.71 1.20
C GLU A 53 -17.45 7.37 1.04
N ASP A 54 -17.13 8.36 1.90
CA ASP A 54 -15.86 9.08 1.87
C ASP A 54 -14.99 8.79 3.11
N ALA A 55 -14.96 7.53 3.56
CA ALA A 55 -14.11 7.17 4.68
C ALA A 55 -12.62 7.35 4.32
N THR A 56 -11.89 8.11 5.13
CA THR A 56 -10.47 8.41 4.90
C THR A 56 -9.61 8.11 6.12
N ILE A 57 -8.34 7.74 5.87
CA ILE A 57 -7.29 7.68 6.89
C ILE A 57 -6.28 8.77 6.53
N THR A 58 -6.21 9.82 7.35
CA THR A 58 -5.32 10.96 7.11
C THR A 58 -4.20 10.98 8.14
N HIS A 59 -2.94 11.00 7.67
CA HIS A 59 -1.76 11.17 8.50
C HIS A 59 -1.15 12.56 8.30
N THR A 60 -1.23 13.42 9.32
CA THR A 60 -0.80 14.84 9.27
C THR A 60 0.44 15.12 10.12
N GLY A 61 1.29 14.11 10.38
CA GLY A 61 2.53 14.31 11.15
C GLY A 61 3.35 15.49 10.60
N SER A 62 3.88 16.35 11.48
CA SER A 62 4.29 17.72 11.11
C SER A 62 5.79 18.01 11.33
N SER A 63 6.63 17.01 11.60
CA SER A 63 8.08 17.23 11.75
C SER A 63 8.92 16.22 10.98
N GLY A 64 9.97 16.71 10.32
CA GLY A 64 10.94 15.90 9.58
C GLY A 64 10.37 15.32 8.28
N THR A 65 10.27 14.00 8.22
CA THR A 65 9.78 13.21 7.08
C THR A 65 8.63 12.31 7.55
N PRO A 66 7.43 12.87 7.79
CA PRO A 66 6.28 12.09 8.24
C PRO A 66 5.98 11.01 7.20
N THR A 67 5.96 9.74 7.61
CA THR A 67 5.61 8.61 6.75
C THR A 67 4.43 7.87 7.34
N LEU A 68 3.46 7.53 6.49
CA LEU A 68 2.47 6.50 6.81
C LEU A 68 3.04 5.16 6.34
N THR A 69 3.46 4.32 7.28
CA THR A 69 3.94 2.98 6.95
C THR A 69 2.78 1.98 7.03
N ILE A 70 2.53 1.27 5.94
CA ILE A 70 1.61 0.13 5.88
C ILE A 70 2.43 -1.07 5.42
N SER A 71 2.45 -2.14 6.22
CA SER A 71 3.25 -3.32 5.95
C SER A 71 2.53 -4.60 6.35
N SER A 72 2.97 -5.70 5.73
CA SER A 72 2.59 -7.07 6.10
C SER A 72 3.87 -7.88 6.25
N THR A 73 3.94 -8.73 7.29
CA THR A 73 5.08 -9.61 7.55
C THR A 73 4.93 -11.00 6.93
N ASP A 74 3.69 -11.37 6.59
CA ASP A 74 3.33 -12.72 6.17
C ASP A 74 2.67 -12.74 4.78
N GLY A 75 2.86 -11.68 3.98
CA GLY A 75 2.31 -11.58 2.63
C GLY A 75 2.37 -10.18 2.02
N PRO A 76 1.74 -9.97 0.85
CA PRO A 76 1.67 -8.66 0.23
C PRO A 76 0.72 -7.71 0.98
N VAL A 77 0.88 -6.40 0.74
CA VAL A 77 -0.16 -5.41 1.03
C VAL A 77 -1.08 -5.35 -0.19
N SER A 78 -2.35 -5.70 -0.01
CA SER A 78 -3.35 -5.68 -1.09
C SER A 78 -4.15 -4.38 -1.07
N LEU A 79 -4.15 -3.65 -2.18
CA LEU A 79 -5.00 -2.49 -2.42
C LEU A 79 -5.90 -2.81 -3.62
N ALA A 80 -7.19 -3.01 -3.36
CA ALA A 80 -8.17 -3.37 -4.38
C ALA A 80 -9.26 -2.31 -4.47
N SER A 81 -9.64 -1.96 -5.69
CA SER A 81 -10.80 -1.12 -5.98
C SER A 81 -11.69 -1.86 -6.97
N SER A 82 -12.99 -1.89 -6.72
CA SER A 82 -13.98 -2.49 -7.62
C SER A 82 -14.47 -1.53 -8.71
N ALA A 83 -14.18 -0.24 -8.57
CA ALA A 83 -14.72 0.82 -9.44
C ALA A 83 -13.66 1.70 -10.10
N ALA A 84 -12.43 1.76 -9.58
CA ALA A 84 -11.41 2.71 -10.01
C ALA A 84 -9.97 2.17 -9.88
N TYR A 85 -9.00 3.05 -10.10
CA TYR A 85 -7.57 2.81 -9.93
C TYR A 85 -7.09 3.21 -8.53
N VAL A 86 -5.84 2.86 -8.23
CA VAL A 86 -5.11 3.45 -7.10
C VAL A 86 -4.32 4.64 -7.63
N ASP A 87 -4.59 5.82 -7.07
CA ASP A 87 -3.79 7.01 -7.36
C ASP A 87 -2.42 6.93 -6.69
N VAL A 88 -1.38 7.10 -7.49
CA VAL A 88 0.02 7.09 -7.03
C VAL A 88 0.79 8.22 -7.70
N GLU A 89 1.37 9.10 -6.88
CA GLU A 89 2.22 10.18 -7.40
C GLU A 89 3.59 9.66 -7.85
N SER A 90 4.12 8.66 -7.15
CA SER A 90 5.44 8.08 -7.45
C SER A 90 5.48 6.62 -7.06
N VAL A 91 5.96 5.79 -7.98
CA VAL A 91 6.15 4.36 -7.77
C VAL A 91 7.63 4.07 -7.66
N ARG A 92 8.03 3.33 -6.63
CA ARG A 92 9.40 2.84 -6.45
C ARG A 92 9.36 1.39 -6.00
N PHE A 93 10.10 0.54 -6.68
CA PHE A 93 10.28 -0.86 -6.31
C PHE A 93 11.62 -1.04 -5.58
N THR A 94 11.64 -1.86 -4.53
CA THR A 94 12.89 -2.27 -3.87
C THR A 94 13.54 -3.44 -4.61
N GLY A 95 12.72 -4.35 -5.14
CA GLY A 95 13.15 -5.33 -6.13
C GLY A 95 13.23 -4.70 -7.53
N ASP A 96 13.89 -5.40 -8.44
CA ASP A 96 14.00 -5.00 -9.84
C ASP A 96 12.87 -5.53 -10.72
N GLN A 97 12.08 -6.49 -10.25
CA GLN A 97 11.09 -7.20 -11.08
C GLN A 97 9.65 -6.70 -10.85
N ILE A 98 8.91 -6.59 -11.94
CA ILE A 98 7.45 -6.45 -11.99
C ILE A 98 6.93 -7.60 -12.84
N GLY A 99 6.13 -8.49 -12.25
CA GLY A 99 5.69 -9.73 -12.89
C GLY A 99 4.29 -10.16 -12.49
N LEU A 100 3.90 -11.35 -12.94
CA LEU A 100 2.62 -11.99 -12.62
C LEU A 100 2.88 -13.27 -11.81
N SER A 101 1.82 -13.88 -11.28
CA SER A 101 1.96 -15.21 -10.69
C SER A 101 2.40 -16.23 -11.76
N GLY A 102 3.54 -16.89 -11.53
CA GLY A 102 4.10 -17.88 -12.46
C GLY A 102 4.96 -17.30 -13.60
N ASP A 103 5.00 -15.97 -13.74
CA ASP A 103 5.90 -15.27 -14.64
C ASP A 103 6.78 -14.30 -13.84
N THR A 104 8.08 -14.59 -13.82
CA THR A 104 9.01 -13.96 -12.89
C THR A 104 9.13 -12.44 -13.14
N ALA A 105 9.03 -11.99 -14.40
CA ALA A 105 9.09 -10.57 -14.72
C ALA A 105 8.55 -10.25 -16.12
N ILE A 106 7.54 -9.38 -16.19
CA ILE A 106 7.17 -8.68 -17.42
C ILE A 106 8.14 -7.52 -17.65
N LEU A 107 8.56 -6.84 -16.57
CA LEU A 107 9.52 -5.75 -16.59
C LEU A 107 10.60 -5.98 -15.54
N GLN A 108 11.87 -5.89 -15.92
CA GLN A 108 12.99 -5.93 -14.98
C GLN A 108 13.89 -4.69 -15.10
N LEU A 109 14.06 -3.98 -13.98
CA LEU A 109 14.89 -2.80 -13.80
C LEU A 109 16.32 -3.23 -13.44
N THR A 110 17.12 -3.57 -14.45
CA THR A 110 18.48 -4.05 -14.20
C THR A 110 19.43 -2.89 -13.88
N THR A 111 20.17 -3.02 -12.76
CA THR A 111 21.05 -1.96 -12.23
C THR A 111 22.52 -2.36 -12.19
N SER A 112 22.88 -3.59 -12.54
CA SER A 112 24.27 -4.03 -12.49
C SER A 112 25.10 -3.34 -13.58
N ALA A 113 25.82 -2.30 -13.16
CA ALA A 113 26.87 -1.55 -13.87
C ALA A 113 26.46 -0.52 -14.94
N SER A 114 25.17 -0.20 -15.16
CA SER A 114 24.78 0.93 -16.00
C SER A 114 23.48 1.57 -15.54
N VAL A 115 23.39 2.87 -15.80
CA VAL A 115 22.21 3.73 -15.67
C VAL A 115 20.96 3.10 -16.31
N GLY A 116 20.05 2.57 -15.49
CA GLY A 116 18.61 2.45 -15.83
C GLY A 116 18.26 1.56 -17.03
N ASN A 117 18.80 0.34 -17.10
CA ASN A 117 18.38 -0.60 -18.13
C ASN A 117 17.01 -1.21 -17.78
N VAL A 118 16.10 -1.21 -18.75
CA VAL A 118 14.78 -1.85 -18.65
C VAL A 118 14.76 -3.06 -19.58
N ALA A 119 14.70 -4.26 -19.02
CA ALA A 119 14.43 -5.48 -19.78
C ALA A 119 12.92 -5.73 -19.80
N ILE A 120 12.40 -6.05 -20.99
CA ILE A 120 10.98 -6.34 -21.23
C ILE A 120 10.91 -7.77 -21.75
N ASP A 121 10.14 -8.63 -21.09
CA ASP A 121 9.84 -9.96 -21.62
C ASP A 121 8.66 -9.87 -22.60
N GLY A 122 8.92 -10.18 -23.87
CA GLY A 122 7.94 -10.11 -24.95
C GLY A 122 8.17 -8.98 -25.96
N THR A 123 7.07 -8.49 -26.54
CA THR A 123 7.09 -7.51 -27.64
C THR A 123 6.73 -6.11 -27.14
N VAL A 124 7.47 -5.10 -27.58
CA VAL A 124 7.11 -3.69 -27.43
C VAL A 124 6.40 -3.22 -28.70
N THR A 125 5.18 -2.68 -28.59
CA THR A 125 4.41 -2.15 -29.73
C THR A 125 3.97 -0.71 -29.46
N MET A 126 4.20 0.19 -30.41
CA MET A 126 3.74 1.59 -30.37
C MET A 126 2.56 1.74 -31.34
N ILE A 127 1.39 2.16 -30.85
CA ILE A 127 0.11 2.03 -31.58
C ILE A 127 -0.59 3.34 -31.93
N ASP A 128 -0.11 4.48 -31.44
CA ASP A 128 -0.75 5.79 -31.68
C ASP A 128 -0.24 6.45 -32.98
N ASP A 129 -1.06 7.33 -33.56
CA ASP A 129 -0.86 7.94 -34.89
C ASP A 129 0.45 8.75 -34.98
N THR A 130 0.96 9.23 -33.85
CA THR A 130 2.20 10.02 -33.75
C THR A 130 3.17 9.47 -32.70
N THR A 131 3.51 8.18 -32.78
CA THR A 131 4.51 7.58 -31.87
C THR A 131 5.94 7.74 -32.38
N SER A 132 6.88 7.95 -31.45
CA SER A 132 8.32 7.98 -31.75
C SER A 132 9.14 7.41 -30.60
N LEU A 133 10.24 6.71 -30.94
CA LEU A 133 11.29 6.39 -30.00
C LEU A 133 12.40 7.44 -30.14
N THR A 134 12.45 8.38 -29.20
CA THR A 134 13.40 9.51 -29.25
C THR A 134 14.56 9.31 -28.30
N HIS A 135 15.79 9.33 -28.83
CA HIS A 135 17.02 9.33 -28.04
C HIS A 135 17.62 10.74 -28.03
N THR A 136 17.69 11.39 -26.86
CA THR A 136 18.25 12.74 -26.67
C THR A 136 19.66 12.75 -26.07
N GLY A 137 20.21 11.57 -25.79
CA GLY A 137 21.59 11.44 -25.30
C GLY A 137 22.60 11.97 -26.31
N THR A 138 23.78 12.33 -25.83
CA THR A 138 24.88 12.87 -26.66
C THR A 138 25.58 11.81 -27.52
N THR A 139 25.27 10.53 -27.31
CA THR A 139 25.78 9.39 -28.08
C THR A 139 24.76 8.87 -29.10
N SER A 140 25.15 7.92 -29.95
CA SER A 140 24.21 7.24 -30.87
C SER A 140 23.28 6.28 -30.12
N LEU A 141 22.05 6.12 -30.65
CA LEU A 141 21.19 4.99 -30.28
C LEU A 141 21.73 3.71 -30.93
N ALA A 142 22.04 2.70 -30.13
CA ALA A 142 22.43 1.38 -30.62
C ALA A 142 21.25 0.41 -30.52
N ILE A 143 20.94 -0.29 -31.61
CA ILE A 143 19.93 -1.36 -31.65
C ILE A 143 20.63 -2.61 -32.19
N SER A 144 20.51 -3.73 -31.48
CA SER A 144 21.23 -4.98 -31.78
C SER A 144 20.37 -6.20 -31.51
N SER A 145 20.59 -7.28 -32.25
CA SER A 145 19.98 -8.59 -32.02
C SER A 145 21.08 -9.66 -31.99
N THR A 146 21.04 -10.52 -30.98
CA THR A 146 22.00 -11.62 -30.79
C THR A 146 21.61 -12.88 -31.56
N ASN A 147 20.33 -13.04 -31.93
CA ASN A 147 19.78 -14.29 -32.45
C ASN A 147 18.89 -14.11 -33.72
N GLY A 148 18.82 -12.93 -34.37
CA GLY A 148 17.86 -12.69 -35.47
C GLY A 148 17.96 -11.32 -36.15
N HIS A 149 16.90 -10.78 -36.77
CA HIS A 149 17.04 -9.52 -37.52
C HIS A 149 17.23 -8.26 -36.64
N ILE A 150 18.18 -7.41 -37.08
CA ILE A 150 18.08 -5.94 -37.10
C ILE A 150 18.26 -5.55 -38.56
N THR A 151 17.20 -5.08 -39.22
CA THR A 151 17.19 -4.51 -40.57
C THR A 151 16.11 -3.46 -40.64
#